data_AF-A0A1V8M7T0-F1
#
_entry.id   AF-A0A1V8M7T0-F1
#
_cell.length_a   1.000
_cell.length_b   1.000
_cell.length_c   1.000
_cell.angle_alpha   90.00
_cell.angle_beta   90.00
_cell.angle_gamma   90.00
#
_symmetry.space_group_name_H-M   'P 1'
#
loop_
_entity.id
_entity.type
_entity.pdbx_description
1 polymer ?
#
loop_
_entity_poly.entity_id
_entity_poly.type
_entity_poly.pdbx_seq_one_letter_code
_entity_poly.pdbx_strand_id
1 'polypeptide(L)'
;MNGIILTPTKINALFLEEDRYVVPPAVDFSSLPWSDGFHDHNPDTPYLSLSVLNSSFASDTFRLKPGIHLHWLLPAAYRRAFLNSQNGMSHIYCPAPNIWLVRRFSGDGESKEWVVESDVLMPPAYFPHASGSYMPYDSKHGSPPFRMIGRTLALQK
;
A
#
# COMPACT_ATOMS: atom_id res chain seq x y z
N MET A 1 17.77 18.13 -17.63
CA MET A 1 16.53 18.79 -18.09
C MET A 1 15.47 18.51 -17.03
N ASN A 2 15.10 19.51 -16.22
CA ASN A 2 14.00 19.39 -15.25
C ASN A 2 12.74 19.93 -15.92
N GLY A 3 11.88 19.03 -16.41
CA GLY A 3 10.56 19.36 -16.94
C GLY A 3 9.48 18.88 -15.97
N ILE A 4 8.44 19.69 -15.77
CA ILE A 4 7.23 19.24 -15.06
C ILE A 4 6.36 18.51 -16.08
N ILE A 5 6.03 17.25 -15.80
CA ILE A 5 5.09 16.46 -16.60
C ILE A 5 3.74 16.48 -15.90
N LEU A 6 2.72 17.02 -16.58
CA LEU A 6 1.34 16.98 -16.11
C LEU A 6 0.63 15.80 -16.76
N THR A 7 0.22 14.81 -15.97
CA THR A 7 -0.51 13.65 -16.47
C THR A 7 -1.91 13.58 -15.86
N PRO A 8 -2.97 13.51 -16.68
CA PRO A 8 -4.32 13.28 -16.17
C PRO A 8 -4.39 11.96 -15.41
N THR A 9 -4.85 12.00 -14.17
CA THR A 9 -4.98 10.82 -13.30
C THR A 9 -6.43 10.71 -12.85
N LYS A 10 -7.01 9.52 -12.99
CA LYS A 10 -8.35 9.24 -12.46
C LYS A 10 -8.24 8.95 -10.96
N ILE A 11 -8.96 9.73 -10.17
CA ILE A 11 -9.10 9.55 -8.73
C ILE A 11 -10.56 9.23 -8.42
N ASN A 12 -10.79 8.14 -7.70
CA ASN A 12 -12.07 7.83 -7.07
C ASN A 12 -11.96 8.15 -5.59
N ALA A 13 -13.03 8.69 -5.01
CA ALA A 13 -13.12 8.96 -3.59
C ALA A 13 -14.37 8.31 -3.01
N LEU A 14 -14.22 7.72 -1.82
CA LEU A 14 -15.31 7.22 -1.00
C LEU A 14 -15.30 7.99 0.32
N PHE A 15 -16.39 8.67 0.64
CA PHE A 15 -16.58 9.33 1.93
C PHE A 15 -17.40 8.43 2.86
N LEU A 16 -16.94 8.28 4.10
CA LEU A 16 -17.61 7.52 5.15
C LEU A 16 -17.79 8.40 6.39
N GLU A 17 -19.02 8.47 6.90
CA GLU A 17 -19.34 9.18 8.15
C GLU A 17 -19.10 8.31 9.39
N GLU A 18 -19.23 7.00 9.24
CA GLU A 18 -19.09 6.00 10.30
C GLU A 18 -18.21 4.82 9.84
N ASP A 19 -17.82 3.98 10.80
CA ASP A 19 -17.11 2.73 10.52
C ASP A 19 -17.94 1.86 9.55
N ARG A 20 -17.34 1.40 8.46
CA ARG A 20 -18.01 0.54 7.48
C ARG A 20 -17.26 -0.77 7.28
N TYR A 21 -17.99 -1.87 7.41
CA TYR A 21 -17.51 -3.20 7.04
C TYR A 21 -17.29 -3.32 5.53
N VAL A 22 -16.11 -3.79 5.14
CA VAL A 22 -15.76 -4.02 3.74
C VAL A 22 -14.96 -5.32 3.61
N VAL A 23 -14.87 -5.83 2.38
CA VAL A 23 -14.04 -7.01 2.09
C VAL A 23 -12.57 -6.68 2.33
N PRO A 24 -11.82 -7.48 3.11
CA PRO A 24 -10.40 -7.27 3.34
C PRO A 24 -9.58 -7.46 2.04
N PRO A 25 -8.29 -7.07 2.04
CA PRO A 25 -7.36 -7.52 1.01
C PRO A 25 -7.42 -9.03 0.83
N ALA A 26 -7.32 -9.53 -0.40
CA ALA A 26 -7.42 -10.96 -0.68
C ALA A 26 -6.33 -11.80 0.01
N VAL A 27 -5.18 -11.16 0.31
CA VAL A 27 -4.02 -11.80 0.92
C VAL A 27 -3.58 -11.02 2.15
N ASP A 28 -3.31 -11.73 3.24
CA ASP A 28 -2.74 -11.22 4.48
C ASP A 28 -1.50 -12.01 4.88
N PHE A 29 -0.32 -11.47 4.56
CA PHE A 29 0.95 -12.09 4.89
C PHE A 29 1.30 -12.05 6.38
N SER A 30 0.57 -11.28 7.20
CA SER A 30 0.80 -11.26 8.65
C SER A 30 0.46 -12.58 9.34
N SER A 31 -0.32 -13.43 8.66
CA SER A 31 -0.69 -14.78 9.11
C SER A 31 0.40 -15.85 8.90
N LEU A 32 1.48 -15.55 8.15
CA LEU A 32 2.55 -16.51 7.90
C LEU A 32 3.21 -16.96 9.22
N PRO A 33 3.58 -18.26 9.34
CA PRO A 33 4.36 -18.73 10.48
C PRO A 33 5.80 -18.25 10.37
N TRP A 34 6.38 -17.80 11.49
CA TRP A 34 7.80 -17.45 11.58
C TRP A 34 8.27 -17.46 13.04
N SER A 35 9.58 -17.50 13.26
CA SER A 35 10.17 -17.47 14.60
C SER A 35 11.07 -16.25 14.75
N ASP A 36 10.94 -15.53 15.87
CA ASP A 36 11.89 -14.47 16.26
C ASP A 36 13.12 -15.02 16.99
N GLY A 37 13.19 -16.35 17.19
CA GLY A 37 14.23 -17.05 17.94
C GLY A 37 13.92 -17.23 19.43
N PHE A 38 12.87 -16.57 19.95
CA PHE A 38 12.37 -16.74 21.31
C PHE A 38 10.93 -17.26 21.32
N HIS A 39 10.12 -16.84 20.36
CA HIS A 39 8.73 -17.23 20.18
C HIS A 39 8.46 -17.58 18.73
N ASP A 40 7.61 -18.60 18.56
CA ASP A 40 7.01 -18.92 17.27
C ASP A 40 5.71 -18.13 17.12
N HIS A 41 5.61 -17.40 16.01
CA HIS A 41 4.46 -16.61 15.61
C HIS A 41 3.63 -17.41 14.61
N ASN A 42 2.31 -17.47 14.81
CA ASN A 42 1.38 -18.28 14.03
C ASN A 42 1.79 -19.77 13.87
N PRO A 43 2.24 -20.48 14.94
CA PRO A 43 2.79 -21.83 14.83
C PRO A 43 1.78 -22.87 14.29
N ASP A 44 0.49 -22.61 14.46
CA ASP A 44 -0.59 -23.49 13.99
C ASP A 44 -0.95 -23.27 12.51
N THR A 45 -0.33 -22.29 11.85
CA THR A 45 -0.57 -21.96 10.43
C THR A 45 0.53 -22.59 9.58
N PRO A 46 0.22 -23.40 8.55
CA PRO A 46 1.25 -23.96 7.69
C PRO A 46 1.83 -22.89 6.73
N TYR A 47 3.10 -23.01 6.35
CA TYR A 47 3.75 -22.11 5.40
C TYR A 47 3.33 -22.44 3.95
N LEU A 48 2.07 -22.12 3.61
CA LEU A 48 1.46 -22.38 2.31
C LEU A 48 0.83 -21.09 1.77
N SER A 49 0.77 -20.94 0.44
CA SER A 49 0.09 -19.81 -0.20
C SER A 49 -1.39 -19.71 0.18
N LEU A 50 -2.05 -20.84 0.46
CA LEU A 50 -3.45 -20.88 0.91
C LEU A 50 -3.64 -20.27 2.30
N SER A 51 -2.64 -20.36 3.17
CA SER A 51 -2.73 -19.89 4.56
C SER A 51 -2.85 -18.38 4.69
N VAL A 52 -2.37 -17.65 3.69
CA VAL A 52 -2.42 -16.18 3.65
C VAL A 52 -3.67 -15.65 2.93
N LEU A 53 -4.52 -16.52 2.39
CA LEU A 53 -5.73 -16.08 1.70
C LEU A 53 -6.83 -15.77 2.72
N ASN A 54 -7.38 -14.55 2.65
CA ASN A 54 -8.61 -14.25 3.37
C ASN A 54 -9.77 -15.03 2.75
N SER A 55 -10.72 -15.47 3.59
CA SER A 55 -11.91 -16.15 3.10
C SER A 55 -12.74 -15.22 2.21
N SER A 56 -13.34 -15.80 1.17
CA SER A 56 -14.23 -15.05 0.29
C SER A 56 -15.39 -14.47 1.10
N PHE A 57 -15.70 -13.20 0.86
CA PHE A 57 -16.79 -12.48 1.54
C PHE A 57 -16.66 -12.34 3.07
N ALA A 58 -15.43 -12.37 3.61
CA ALA A 58 -15.13 -12.04 5.01
C ALA A 58 -15.31 -10.54 5.34
N SER A 59 -16.41 -9.92 4.89
CA SER A 59 -16.63 -8.48 5.03
C SER A 59 -16.79 -8.02 6.47
N ASP A 60 -17.02 -8.94 7.40
CA ASP A 60 -17.20 -8.71 8.83
C ASP A 60 -15.87 -8.67 9.62
N THR A 61 -14.73 -8.95 8.98
CA THR A 61 -13.41 -8.97 9.64
C THR A 61 -12.63 -7.68 9.45
N PHE A 62 -13.03 -6.82 8.51
CA PHE A 62 -12.30 -5.59 8.18
C PHE A 62 -13.21 -4.37 8.10
N ARG A 63 -12.79 -3.28 8.77
CA ARG A 63 -13.55 -2.03 8.88
C ARG A 63 -12.75 -0.86 8.32
N LEU A 64 -13.34 -0.12 7.40
CA LEU A 64 -12.87 1.21 7.04
C LEU A 64 -13.36 2.22 8.07
N LYS A 65 -12.45 3.06 8.53
CA LYS A 65 -12.75 4.17 9.46
C LYS A 65 -13.42 5.35 8.73
N PRO A 66 -14.15 6.22 9.47
CA PRO A 66 -14.68 7.46 8.92
C PRO A 66 -13.60 8.31 8.25
N GLY A 67 -13.97 9.00 7.18
CA GLY A 67 -13.08 9.86 6.43
C GLY A 67 -13.21 9.71 4.91
N ILE A 68 -12.22 10.26 4.19
CA ILE A 68 -12.14 10.19 2.73
C ILE A 68 -11.11 9.13 2.37
N HIS A 69 -11.58 8.07 1.69
CA HIS A 69 -10.77 7.01 1.14
C HIS A 69 -10.52 7.31 -0.33
N LEU A 70 -9.25 7.52 -0.69
CA LEU A 70 -8.84 7.85 -2.04
C LEU A 70 -8.29 6.61 -2.73
N HIS A 71 -8.73 6.38 -3.96
CA HIS A 71 -8.19 5.34 -4.83
C HIS A 71 -7.86 5.96 -6.18
N TRP A 72 -6.59 5.95 -6.56
CA TRP A 72 -6.14 6.47 -7.84
C TRP A 72 -5.43 5.40 -8.67
N LEU A 73 -5.59 5.50 -9.98
CA LEU A 73 -4.94 4.61 -10.93
C LEU A 73 -3.85 5.37 -11.68
N LEU A 74 -2.66 4.78 -11.72
CA LEU A 74 -1.57 5.33 -12.53
C LEU A 74 -2.00 5.45 -14.01
N PRO A 75 -1.63 6.55 -14.69
CA PRO A 75 -1.81 6.67 -16.14
C PRO A 75 -1.24 5.47 -16.89
N ALA A 76 -1.82 5.14 -18.04
CA ALA A 76 -1.44 3.94 -18.81
C ALA A 76 0.05 3.88 -19.14
N ALA A 77 0.71 5.03 -19.32
CA ALA A 77 2.14 5.13 -19.58
C ALA A 77 3.02 4.52 -18.47
N TYR A 78 2.59 4.60 -17.20
CA TYR A 78 3.31 4.00 -16.06
C TYR A 78 2.96 2.53 -15.83
N ARG A 79 1.96 2.00 -16.54
CA ARG A 79 1.48 0.61 -16.39
C ARG A 79 1.85 -0.29 -17.57
N ARG A 80 2.70 0.19 -18.48
CA ARG A 80 3.07 -0.50 -19.72
C ARG A 80 4.57 -0.38 -19.97
N ALA A 81 5.10 -1.38 -20.67
CA ALA A 81 6.41 -1.29 -21.30
C ALA A 81 6.29 -0.60 -22.66
N PHE A 82 7.34 0.13 -23.04
CA PHE A 82 7.57 0.62 -24.39
C PHE A 82 8.71 -0.17 -25.03
N LEU A 83 8.60 -0.50 -26.30
CA LEU A 83 9.73 -1.10 -27.02
C LEU A 83 10.80 -0.04 -27.28
N ASN A 84 12.05 -0.38 -26.99
CA ASN A 84 13.18 0.45 -27.36
C ASN A 84 13.35 0.43 -28.89
N SER A 85 13.09 1.57 -29.53
CA SER A 85 13.18 1.72 -30.98
C SER A 85 14.59 1.53 -31.55
N GLN A 86 15.64 1.59 -30.73
CA GLN A 86 17.02 1.45 -31.18
C GLN A 86 17.49 0.00 -31.29
N ASN A 87 16.94 -0.91 -30.48
CA ASN A 87 17.35 -2.32 -30.49
C ASN A 87 16.20 -3.32 -30.67
N GLY A 88 14.93 -2.86 -30.65
CA GLY A 88 13.72 -3.67 -30.87
C GLY A 88 13.47 -4.79 -29.86
N MET A 89 14.36 -4.96 -28.88
CA MET A 89 14.45 -6.16 -28.03
C MET A 89 14.29 -5.84 -26.55
N SER A 90 14.57 -4.60 -26.12
CA SER A 90 14.45 -4.21 -24.71
C SER A 90 13.17 -3.43 -24.45
N HIS A 91 12.49 -3.78 -23.37
CA HIS A 91 11.36 -3.04 -22.83
C HIS A 91 11.84 -1.89 -21.93
N ILE A 92 11.27 -0.71 -22.11
CA ILE A 92 11.48 0.48 -21.29
C ILE A 92 10.23 0.69 -20.44
N TYR A 93 10.40 0.82 -19.13
CA TYR A 93 9.32 1.15 -18.21
C TYR A 93 9.47 2.58 -17.74
N CYS A 94 8.38 3.34 -17.73
CA CYS A 94 8.38 4.62 -17.04
C CYS A 94 8.38 4.37 -15.53
N PRO A 95 9.33 4.94 -14.77
CA PRO A 95 9.32 4.80 -13.31
C PRO A 95 8.02 5.39 -12.77
N ALA A 96 7.27 4.58 -12.01
CA ALA A 96 6.04 5.02 -11.39
C ALA A 96 6.34 6.05 -10.28
N PRO A 97 5.54 7.12 -10.13
CA PRO A 97 5.66 8.01 -8.99
C PRO A 97 5.45 7.25 -7.69
N ASN A 98 6.33 7.48 -6.72
CA ASN A 98 6.31 6.84 -5.41
C ASN A 98 6.08 7.82 -4.25
N ILE A 99 6.07 9.13 -4.50
CA ILE A 99 5.81 10.18 -3.49
C ILE A 99 4.64 11.04 -3.96
N TRP A 100 3.63 11.18 -3.12
CA TRP A 100 2.39 11.89 -3.41
C TRP A 100 2.13 12.96 -2.35
N LEU A 101 1.95 14.20 -2.77
CA LEU A 101 1.44 15.25 -1.90
C LEU A 101 -0.08 15.27 -1.98
N VAL A 102 -0.75 14.96 -0.87
CA VAL A 102 -2.21 15.04 -0.74
C VAL A 102 -2.52 16.28 0.08
N ARG A 103 -3.33 17.18 -0.47
CA ARG A 103 -3.79 18.39 0.23
C ARG A 103 -5.31 18.41 0.26
N ARG A 104 -5.86 18.56 1.45
CA ARG A 104 -7.29 18.83 1.66
C ARG A 104 -7.46 20.32 1.90
N PHE A 105 -8.31 20.95 1.11
CA PHE A 105 -8.74 22.33 1.32
C PHE A 105 -10.10 22.32 2.00
N SER A 106 -10.28 23.22 2.97
CA SER A 106 -11.56 23.53 3.57
C SER A 106 -12.00 24.93 3.12
N GLY A 107 -13.32 25.18 3.10
CA GLY A 107 -13.89 26.45 2.59
C GLY A 107 -13.53 27.68 3.43
N ASP A 108 -13.01 27.47 4.63
CA ASP A 108 -12.50 28.46 5.59
C ASP A 108 -11.02 28.83 5.38
N GLY A 109 -10.35 28.24 4.38
CA GLY A 109 -8.93 28.49 4.09
C GLY A 109 -7.96 27.61 4.88
N GLU A 110 -8.45 26.76 5.78
CA GLU A 110 -7.65 25.73 6.43
C GLU A 110 -7.21 24.66 5.40
N SER A 111 -5.96 24.23 5.51
CA SER A 111 -5.42 23.14 4.70
C SER A 111 -4.72 22.11 5.55
N LYS A 112 -5.00 20.83 5.29
CA LYS A 112 -4.26 19.71 5.84
C LYS A 112 -3.48 19.02 4.72
N GLU A 113 -2.28 18.60 5.04
CA GLU A 113 -1.33 18.09 4.05
C GLU A 113 -0.71 16.79 4.53
N TRP A 114 -0.54 15.88 3.59
CA TRP A 114 0.10 14.59 3.80
C TRP A 114 1.03 14.27 2.66
N VAL A 115 2.17 13.67 2.98
CA VAL A 115 3.01 12.97 2.02
C VAL A 115 2.70 11.48 2.13
N VAL A 116 2.33 10.87 1.02
CA VAL A 116 2.21 9.42 0.89
C VAL A 116 3.42 8.92 0.12
N GLU A 117 4.19 8.03 0.73
CA GLU A 117 5.28 7.32 0.06
C GLU A 117 4.82 5.89 -0.18
N SER A 118 4.73 5.44 -1.43
CA SER A 118 4.10 4.17 -1.79
C SER A 118 5.05 2.98 -1.89
N ASP A 119 6.36 3.19 -1.86
CA ASP A 119 7.38 2.13 -2.02
C ASP A 119 8.26 1.92 -0.78
N VAL A 120 8.00 2.66 0.31
CA VAL A 120 8.75 2.49 1.55
C VAL A 120 8.39 1.16 2.21
N LEU A 121 9.40 0.35 2.50
CA LEU A 121 9.26 -0.93 3.19
C LEU A 121 9.57 -0.78 4.66
N MET A 122 8.65 -1.21 5.52
CA MET A 122 8.74 -1.01 6.96
C MET A 122 8.51 -2.33 7.72
N PRO A 123 9.25 -2.55 8.82
CA PRO A 123 8.94 -3.65 9.71
C PRO A 123 7.57 -3.45 10.37
N PRO A 124 6.78 -4.52 10.61
CA PRO A 124 5.43 -4.41 11.19
C PRO A 124 5.37 -3.67 12.54
N ALA A 125 6.41 -3.80 13.36
CA ALA A 125 6.47 -3.23 14.71
C ALA A 125 6.39 -1.69 14.75
N TYR A 126 6.65 -0.99 13.65
CA TYR A 126 6.67 0.47 13.61
C TYR A 126 5.28 1.10 13.48
N PHE A 127 4.21 0.30 13.26
CA PHE A 127 2.87 0.85 13.07
C PHE A 127 1.75 -0.08 13.57
N PRO A 128 1.23 0.11 14.80
CA PRO A 128 0.05 -0.61 15.28
C PRO A 128 -1.26 -0.19 14.57
N HIS A 129 -1.25 0.88 13.77
CA HIS A 129 -2.44 1.47 13.13
C HIS A 129 -2.23 1.90 11.67
N ALA A 130 -1.16 1.47 10.99
CA ALA A 130 -0.92 1.92 9.61
C ALA A 130 -1.85 1.24 8.61
N SER A 131 -2.42 2.07 7.74
CA SER A 131 -3.16 1.69 6.52
C SER A 131 -2.23 1.18 5.40
N GLY A 132 -1.19 0.42 5.75
CA GLY A 132 -0.24 -0.16 4.79
C GLY A 132 -0.68 -1.55 4.34
N SER A 133 -0.24 -1.96 3.15
CA SER A 133 -0.43 -3.35 2.70
C SER A 133 0.75 -4.20 3.14
N TYR A 134 0.51 -5.47 3.48
CA TYR A 134 1.61 -6.41 3.70
C TYR A 134 2.05 -7.01 2.37
N MET A 135 3.35 -7.21 2.19
CA MET A 135 3.92 -7.93 1.06
C MET A 135 4.97 -8.93 1.55
N PRO A 136 5.22 -10.02 0.80
CA PRO A 136 6.31 -10.93 1.09
C PRO A 136 7.63 -10.18 1.09
N TYR A 137 8.52 -10.55 1.99
CA TYR A 137 9.85 -9.96 2.06
C TYR A 137 10.86 -11.01 2.51
N ASP A 138 11.97 -11.10 1.80
CA ASP A 138 13.07 -11.97 2.18
C ASP A 138 13.75 -11.41 3.44
N SER A 139 13.34 -11.94 4.58
CA SER A 139 13.82 -11.52 5.88
C SER A 139 14.96 -12.42 6.35
N LYS A 140 15.94 -11.81 7.02
CA LYS A 140 16.91 -12.56 7.82
C LYS A 140 16.18 -13.41 8.87
N HIS A 141 16.78 -14.52 9.27
CA HIS A 141 16.31 -15.33 10.39
C HIS A 141 16.05 -14.46 11.63
N GLY A 142 14.95 -14.74 12.35
CA GLY A 142 14.54 -13.96 13.52
C GLY A 142 13.71 -12.72 13.20
N SER A 143 13.18 -12.58 11.98
CA SER A 143 12.35 -11.44 11.57
C SER A 143 11.14 -11.90 10.75
N PRO A 144 10.05 -11.11 10.71
CA PRO A 144 8.86 -11.46 9.93
C PRO A 144 9.18 -11.60 8.43
N PRO A 145 8.65 -12.64 7.75
CA PRO A 145 8.84 -12.90 6.31
C PRO A 145 7.98 -11.98 5.41
N PHE A 146 7.63 -10.81 5.93
CA PHE A 146 6.81 -9.83 5.27
C PHE A 146 7.18 -8.41 5.73
N ARG A 147 6.82 -7.43 4.93
CA ARG A 147 6.94 -6.01 5.27
C ARG A 147 5.63 -5.30 4.99
N MET A 148 5.39 -4.23 5.73
CA MET A 148 4.40 -3.24 5.31
C MET A 148 5.01 -2.40 4.20
N ILE A 149 4.26 -2.22 3.12
CA ILE A 149 4.61 -1.29 2.05
C ILE A 149 3.74 -0.03 2.15
N GLY A 150 4.41 1.10 2.01
CA GLY A 150 3.84 2.43 1.99
C GLY A 150 3.69 3.06 3.37
N ARG A 151 3.77 4.39 3.42
CA ARG A 151 3.52 5.19 4.63
C ARG A 151 2.89 6.53 4.30
N THR A 152 2.20 7.09 5.30
CA THR A 152 1.60 8.42 5.23
C THR A 152 2.19 9.29 6.35
N LEU A 153 2.73 10.44 5.98
CA LEU A 153 3.29 11.44 6.88
C LEU A 153 2.42 12.69 6.84
N ALA A 154 1.86 13.10 7.97
CA ALA A 154 1.19 14.39 8.06
C ALA A 154 2.25 15.51 8.04
N LEU A 155 2.11 16.46 7.13
CA LEU A 155 2.91 17.68 7.15
C LEU A 155 2.26 18.64 8.14
N GLN A 156 2.95 18.90 9.25
CA GLN A 156 2.54 19.98 10.16
C GLN A 156 2.77 21.32 9.45
N LYS A 157 1.82 22.24 9.62
CA LYS A 157 2.06 23.66 9.36
C LYS A 157 2.79 24.29 10.54
#